data_AF-A0A6A5V5K8-F1
#
_entry.id   AF-A0A6A5V5K8-F1
#
_cell.length_a   1.000
_cell.length_b   1.000
_cell.length_c   1.000
_cell.angle_alpha   90.00
_cell.angle_beta   90.00
_cell.angle_gamma   90.00
#
_symmetry.space_group_name_H-M   'P 1'
#
loop_
_entity.id
_entity.type
_entity.pdbx_description
1 polymer ?
#
loop_
_entity_poly.entity_id
_entity_poly.type
_entity_poly.pdbx_seq_one_letter_code
_entity_poly.pdbx_strand_id
1 'polypeptide(L)'
;QEHRTALDKRNRQAYYRMVHADRLLPCKLEDANKAIDQFMINKKANMDPATNARWVAKKFNMELIHLPMLAIPLFRIPDTKDASGLPASQQATVGAAILLACSAAGDLQATLQILNAVYYSSNGYNIPLAAKIARYYSPNDINNCKKTLQKLAEGEDGKAGATGDANAMTLHGKFLELEGKTQEARYFYDKAVEKYDLKVHRGYPHPMALPWLTPWMAFVSLERSQPEPSHAKIKQALEFGALKADDPLAYYQLATLQQEKTPTWLAYMNKAAASGHVEAMYTLGKFYISVGEQPSSYLKANFEKAFNFMMYRKDGGPSHLGIEWLRAAGLGGHREALDELA
;
A
#
# COMPACT_ATOMS: atom_id res chain seq x y z
N GLN A 1 20.35 29.58 -11.76
CA GLN A 1 19.52 29.08 -10.64
C GLN A 1 18.05 29.51 -10.76
N GLU A 2 17.75 30.79 -10.99
CA GLU A 2 16.36 31.30 -11.06
C GLU A 2 15.50 30.62 -12.13
N HIS A 3 16.04 30.44 -13.35
CA HIS A 3 15.36 29.70 -14.41
C HIS A 3 14.96 28.28 -13.99
N ARG A 4 15.80 27.59 -13.21
CA ARG A 4 15.48 26.26 -12.68
C ARG A 4 14.31 26.32 -11.70
N THR A 5 14.35 27.26 -10.76
CA THR A 5 13.28 27.44 -9.78
C THR A 5 11.94 27.74 -10.45
N ALA A 6 11.94 28.58 -11.49
CA ALA A 6 10.74 28.88 -12.28
C ALA A 6 10.20 27.63 -13.01
N LEU A 7 11.10 26.84 -13.62
CA LEU A 7 10.74 25.60 -14.31
C LEU A 7 10.15 24.56 -13.35
N ASP A 8 10.79 24.35 -12.20
CA ASP A 8 10.28 23.46 -11.15
C ASP A 8 8.89 23.92 -10.71
N LYS A 9 8.71 25.21 -10.40
CA LYS A 9 7.40 25.75 -10.01
C LYS A 9 6.33 25.50 -11.08
N ARG A 10 6.64 25.71 -12.35
CA ARG A 10 5.72 25.45 -13.47
C ARG A 10 5.33 23.98 -13.56
N ASN A 11 6.31 23.06 -13.50
CA ASN A 11 6.05 21.63 -13.58
C ASN A 11 5.20 21.15 -12.40
N ARG A 12 5.48 21.65 -11.19
CA ARG A 12 4.68 21.36 -10.00
C ARG A 12 3.26 21.90 -10.09
N GLN A 13 3.07 23.12 -10.61
CA GLN A 13 1.74 23.68 -10.88
C GLN A 13 0.93 22.83 -11.87
N ALA A 14 1.56 22.39 -12.96
CA ALA A 14 0.92 21.50 -13.92
C ALA A 14 0.50 20.19 -13.26
N TYR A 15 1.37 19.60 -12.44
CA TYR A 15 1.08 18.37 -11.71
C TYR A 15 -0.09 18.55 -10.72
N TYR A 16 -0.09 19.62 -9.92
CA TYR A 16 -1.19 19.86 -8.97
C TYR A 16 -2.52 20.19 -9.64
N ARG A 17 -2.53 20.71 -10.87
CA ARG A 17 -3.79 20.83 -11.63
C ARG A 17 -4.38 19.46 -11.93
N MET A 18 -3.55 18.47 -12.29
CA MET A 18 -4.00 17.09 -12.51
C MET A 18 -4.53 16.48 -11.21
N VAL A 19 -3.74 16.55 -10.12
CA VAL A 19 -4.13 16.02 -8.79
C VAL A 19 -5.42 16.70 -8.28
N HIS A 20 -5.62 17.98 -8.55
CA HIS A 20 -6.84 18.71 -8.22
C HIS A 20 -8.04 18.26 -9.06
N ALA A 21 -7.86 18.00 -10.37
CA ALA A 21 -8.91 17.47 -11.24
C ALA A 21 -9.41 16.10 -10.76
N ASP A 22 -8.50 15.27 -10.26
CA ASP A 22 -8.83 13.96 -9.65
C ASP A 22 -9.41 14.08 -8.22
N ARG A 23 -9.55 15.31 -7.71
CA ARG A 23 -10.04 15.62 -6.35
C ARG A 23 -9.18 14.96 -5.26
N LEU A 24 -7.87 14.89 -5.49
CA LEU A 24 -6.86 14.36 -4.57
C LEU A 24 -6.03 15.45 -3.88
N LEU A 25 -6.18 16.71 -4.30
CA LEU A 25 -5.51 17.85 -3.67
C LEU A 25 -6.32 18.30 -2.44
N PRO A 26 -5.75 18.28 -1.22
CA PRO A 26 -6.49 18.58 0.01
C PRO A 26 -6.70 20.08 0.27
N CYS A 27 -6.24 20.94 -0.63
CA CYS A 27 -6.33 22.38 -0.51
C CYS A 27 -6.54 23.03 -1.89
N LYS A 28 -6.74 24.36 -1.89
CA LYS A 28 -6.85 25.12 -3.13
C LYS A 28 -5.55 25.07 -3.92
N LEU A 29 -5.64 25.04 -5.24
CA LEU A 29 -4.48 24.98 -6.13
C LEU A 29 -3.51 26.15 -5.90
N GLU A 30 -4.01 27.35 -5.63
CA GLU A 30 -3.15 28.51 -5.36
C GLU A 30 -2.38 28.35 -4.04
N ASP A 31 -2.96 27.68 -3.06
CA ASP A 31 -2.39 27.54 -1.72
C ASP A 31 -1.35 26.42 -1.66
N ALA A 32 -1.52 25.34 -2.44
CA ALA A 32 -0.57 24.23 -2.51
C ALA A 32 0.87 24.69 -2.81
N ASN A 33 1.04 25.57 -3.80
CA ASN A 33 2.37 26.08 -4.15
C ASN A 33 2.90 27.10 -3.13
N LYS A 34 2.02 27.97 -2.61
CA LYS A 34 2.40 28.95 -1.59
C LYS A 34 2.86 28.26 -0.31
N ALA A 35 2.22 27.16 0.07
CA ALA A 35 2.61 26.36 1.23
C ALA A 35 4.04 25.80 1.09
N ILE A 36 4.39 25.28 -0.08
CA ILE A 36 5.72 24.74 -0.35
C ILE A 36 6.78 25.84 -0.39
N ASP A 37 6.49 26.94 -1.09
CA ASP A 37 7.41 28.08 -1.18
C ASP A 37 7.67 28.63 0.23
N GLN A 38 6.62 28.77 1.05
CA GLN A 38 6.71 29.23 2.42
C GLN A 38 7.45 28.25 3.34
N PHE A 39 7.22 26.94 3.21
CA PHE A 39 7.97 25.91 3.94
C PHE A 39 9.47 26.04 3.68
N MET A 40 9.85 26.24 2.43
CA MET A 40 11.26 26.40 2.05
C MET A 40 11.87 27.71 2.54
N ILE A 41 11.10 28.80 2.60
CA ILE A 41 11.54 30.07 3.23
C ILE A 41 11.87 29.83 4.71
N ASN A 42 10.94 29.22 5.45
CA ASN A 42 11.12 28.93 6.87
C ASN A 42 12.30 27.97 7.13
N LYS A 43 12.48 26.97 6.27
CA LYS A 43 13.63 26.05 6.34
C LYS A 43 14.96 26.78 6.16
N LYS A 44 15.05 27.72 5.20
CA LYS A 44 16.25 28.55 5.01
C LYS A 44 16.53 29.47 6.19
N ALA A 45 15.49 29.88 6.91
CA ALA A 45 15.60 30.60 8.17
C ALA A 45 15.93 29.71 9.37
N ASN A 46 16.31 28.44 9.16
CA ASN A 46 16.64 27.45 10.19
C ASN A 46 15.53 27.21 11.23
N MET A 47 14.27 27.39 10.83
CA MET A 47 13.14 27.01 11.69
C MET A 47 13.16 25.50 11.92
N ASP A 48 12.94 25.08 13.17
CA ASP A 48 12.79 23.67 13.54
C ASP A 48 11.81 22.95 12.59
N PRO A 49 12.16 21.78 12.03
CA PRO A 49 11.34 21.11 11.02
C PRO A 49 9.90 20.85 11.46
N ALA A 50 9.69 20.33 12.67
CA ALA A 50 8.35 20.01 13.18
C ALA A 50 7.50 21.29 13.35
N THR A 51 8.12 22.32 13.91
CA THR A 51 7.52 23.66 14.08
C THR A 51 7.15 24.26 12.72
N ASN A 52 8.02 24.15 11.72
CA ASN A 52 7.77 24.64 10.37
C ASN A 52 6.56 23.94 9.72
N ALA A 53 6.49 22.61 9.78
CA ALA A 53 5.36 21.86 9.22
C ALA A 53 4.02 22.30 9.84
N ARG A 54 3.94 22.34 11.18
CA ARG A 54 2.72 22.78 11.90
C ARG A 54 2.35 24.23 11.56
N TRP A 55 3.33 25.12 11.48
CA TRP A 55 3.10 26.52 11.17
C TRP A 55 2.59 26.70 9.73
N VAL A 56 3.16 26.00 8.75
CA VAL A 56 2.71 26.07 7.36
C VAL A 56 1.29 25.52 7.25
N ALA A 57 0.99 24.38 7.86
CA ALA A 57 -0.36 23.81 7.89
C ALA A 57 -1.36 24.84 8.43
N LYS A 58 -1.08 25.43 9.60
CA LYS A 58 -1.92 26.48 10.21
C LYS A 58 -2.09 27.71 9.32
N LYS A 59 -1.01 28.23 8.72
CA LYS A 59 -1.03 29.44 7.90
C LYS A 59 -1.96 29.32 6.69
N PHE A 60 -2.04 28.13 6.11
CA PHE A 60 -2.85 27.87 4.92
C PHE A 60 -4.15 27.13 5.23
N ASN A 61 -4.59 27.12 6.49
CA ASN A 61 -5.81 26.44 6.96
C ASN A 61 -5.88 24.98 6.50
N MET A 62 -4.75 24.28 6.62
CA MET A 62 -4.61 22.86 6.33
C MET A 62 -4.39 22.08 7.62
N GLU A 63 -4.81 20.82 7.64
CA GLU A 63 -4.35 19.86 8.63
C GLU A 63 -2.92 19.42 8.33
N LEU A 64 -2.20 18.93 9.34
CA LEU A 64 -0.81 18.49 9.17
C LEU A 64 -0.69 17.40 8.08
N ILE A 65 -1.67 16.49 8.03
CA ILE A 65 -1.76 15.37 7.09
C ILE A 65 -1.86 15.79 5.61
N HIS A 66 -2.27 17.03 5.34
CA HIS A 66 -2.34 17.57 3.99
C HIS A 66 -0.96 17.89 3.41
N LEU A 67 0.04 18.22 4.24
CA LEU A 67 1.40 18.51 3.77
C LEU A 67 2.10 17.27 3.15
N PRO A 68 2.05 16.07 3.75
CA PRO A 68 2.49 14.83 3.10
C PRO A 68 1.79 14.59 1.76
N MET A 69 0.48 14.87 1.66
CA MET A 69 -0.27 14.74 0.40
C MET A 69 0.25 15.68 -0.70
N LEU A 70 0.75 16.87 -0.34
CA LEU A 70 1.44 17.76 -1.28
C LEU A 70 2.85 17.25 -1.63
N ALA A 71 3.56 16.67 -0.68
CA ALA A 71 4.95 16.25 -0.82
C ALA A 71 5.13 14.97 -1.65
N ILE A 72 4.25 13.97 -1.50
CA ILE A 72 4.33 12.68 -2.19
C ILE A 72 4.37 12.82 -3.73
N PRO A 73 3.50 13.63 -4.36
CA PRO A 73 3.57 13.90 -5.80
C PRO A 73 4.93 14.42 -6.29
N LEU A 74 5.70 15.12 -5.45
CA LEU A 74 6.96 15.76 -5.87
C LEU A 74 8.04 14.75 -6.28
N PHE A 75 7.97 13.49 -5.81
CA PHE A 75 8.89 12.42 -6.23
C PHE A 75 8.61 11.89 -7.64
N ARG A 76 7.43 12.19 -8.17
CA ARG A 76 6.87 11.68 -9.43
C ARG A 76 6.91 12.70 -10.56
N ILE A 77 7.17 13.97 -10.25
CA ILE A 77 7.38 15.01 -11.26
C ILE A 77 8.68 14.66 -12.02
N PRO A 78 8.61 14.38 -13.32
CA PRO A 78 9.80 14.08 -14.11
C PRO A 78 10.66 15.33 -14.27
N ASP A 79 11.97 15.14 -14.34
CA ASP A 79 12.85 16.22 -14.79
C ASP A 79 12.70 16.43 -16.30
N THR A 80 13.03 17.61 -16.80
CA THR A 80 12.91 17.91 -18.24
C THR A 80 14.01 17.22 -19.02
N LYS A 81 13.65 16.57 -20.14
CA LYS A 81 14.61 15.92 -21.04
C LYS A 81 15.61 16.91 -21.65
N ASP A 82 15.18 18.15 -21.87
CA ASP A 82 15.99 19.22 -22.47
C ASP A 82 16.67 20.12 -21.42
N ALA A 83 17.08 19.56 -20.27
CA ALA A 83 17.72 20.30 -19.18
C ALA A 83 19.19 20.66 -19.46
N SER A 84 19.62 20.74 -20.72
CA SER A 84 21.00 21.05 -21.12
C SER A 84 21.48 22.33 -20.43
N GLY A 85 22.43 22.22 -19.49
CA GLY A 85 22.98 23.35 -18.74
C GLY A 85 22.17 23.80 -17.52
N LEU A 86 21.08 23.12 -17.16
CA LEU A 86 20.34 23.36 -15.91
C LEU A 86 20.75 22.35 -14.82
N PRO A 87 20.80 22.75 -13.54
CA PRO A 87 20.98 21.80 -12.45
C PRO A 87 19.78 20.84 -12.33
N ALA A 88 19.99 19.72 -11.65
CA ALA A 88 18.95 18.73 -11.39
C ALA A 88 17.75 19.31 -10.61
N SER A 89 16.55 18.81 -10.90
CA SER A 89 15.32 19.19 -10.20
C SER A 89 15.45 19.08 -8.68
N GLN A 90 14.89 20.08 -7.98
CA GLN A 90 14.83 20.07 -6.51
C GLN A 90 13.51 19.51 -5.97
N GLN A 91 12.56 19.07 -6.81
CA GLN A 91 11.22 18.66 -6.35
C GLN A 91 11.27 17.53 -5.34
N ALA A 92 12.01 16.47 -5.63
CA ALA A 92 12.13 15.33 -4.73
C ALA A 92 12.87 15.70 -3.43
N THR A 93 13.88 16.57 -3.51
CA THR A 93 14.58 17.12 -2.32
C THR A 93 13.62 17.93 -1.43
N VAL A 94 12.76 18.75 -2.04
CA VAL A 94 11.72 19.51 -1.34
C VAL A 94 10.68 18.58 -0.73
N GLY A 95 10.22 17.58 -1.48
CA GLY A 95 9.29 16.56 -0.99
C GLY A 95 9.84 15.80 0.21
N ALA A 96 11.11 15.37 0.15
CA ALA A 96 11.78 14.69 1.25
C ALA A 96 11.91 15.57 2.50
N ALA A 97 12.23 16.86 2.31
CA ALA A 97 12.30 17.81 3.42
C ALA A 97 10.94 18.02 4.11
N ILE A 98 9.85 18.11 3.33
CA ILE A 98 8.50 18.26 3.89
C ILE A 98 8.08 16.98 4.62
N LEU A 99 8.30 15.80 4.03
CA LEU A 99 7.97 14.53 4.70
C LEU A 99 8.75 14.36 6.00
N LEU A 100 10.05 14.68 6.02
CA LEU A 100 10.86 14.59 7.24
C LEU A 100 10.34 15.52 8.33
N ALA A 101 9.97 16.76 7.97
CA ALA A 101 9.40 17.73 8.89
C ALA A 101 8.02 17.29 9.43
N CYS A 102 7.18 16.69 8.59
CA CYS A 102 5.88 16.15 9.01
C CYS A 102 6.04 14.94 9.93
N SER A 103 6.97 14.03 9.61
CA SER A 103 7.32 12.90 10.49
C SER A 103 7.85 13.39 11.84
N ALA A 104 8.71 14.41 11.86
CA ALA A 104 9.16 15.03 13.11
C ALA A 104 8.00 15.67 13.90
N ALA A 105 6.96 16.14 13.22
CA ALA A 105 5.76 16.67 13.83
C ALA A 105 4.77 15.60 14.31
N GLY A 106 5.04 14.32 14.08
CA GLY A 106 4.20 13.18 14.46
C GLY A 106 3.19 12.74 13.39
N ASP A 107 3.36 13.15 12.14
CA ASP A 107 2.45 12.76 11.06
C ASP A 107 2.66 11.30 10.61
N LEU A 108 1.59 10.49 10.73
CA LEU A 108 1.59 9.07 10.39
C LEU A 108 1.95 8.82 8.92
N GLN A 109 1.32 9.52 7.97
CA GLN A 109 1.51 9.24 6.55
C GLN A 109 2.93 9.57 6.08
N ALA A 110 3.50 10.66 6.57
CA ALA A 110 4.89 10.99 6.28
C ALA A 110 5.84 9.94 6.86
N THR A 111 5.66 9.55 8.12
CA THR A 111 6.48 8.52 8.76
C THR A 111 6.39 7.20 7.99
N LEU A 112 5.19 6.73 7.66
CA LEU A 112 4.97 5.51 6.89
C LEU A 112 5.56 5.61 5.47
N GLN A 113 5.40 6.74 4.78
CA GLN A 113 5.94 6.91 3.43
C GLN A 113 7.46 6.81 3.40
N ILE A 114 8.15 7.45 4.35
CA ILE A 114 9.62 7.40 4.46
C ILE A 114 10.06 5.97 4.76
N LEU A 115 9.47 5.35 5.79
CA LEU A 115 9.95 4.07 6.29
C LEU A 115 9.53 2.89 5.40
N ASN A 116 8.40 2.95 4.70
CA ASN A 116 8.07 1.99 3.65
C ASN A 116 9.07 2.09 2.49
N ALA A 117 9.53 3.30 2.13
CA ALA A 117 10.57 3.44 1.11
C ALA A 117 11.85 2.71 1.51
N VAL A 118 12.28 2.89 2.77
CA VAL A 118 13.44 2.17 3.33
C VAL A 118 13.20 0.67 3.33
N TYR A 119 12.07 0.21 3.87
CA TYR A 119 11.72 -1.21 3.95
C TYR A 119 11.73 -1.88 2.58
N TYR A 120 10.98 -1.36 1.60
CA TYR A 120 10.92 -1.95 0.27
C TYR A 120 12.26 -1.90 -0.47
N SER A 121 13.05 -0.82 -0.28
CA SER A 121 14.36 -0.69 -0.93
C SER A 121 15.39 -1.73 -0.45
N SER A 122 15.28 -2.19 0.79
CA SER A 122 16.26 -3.08 1.42
C SER A 122 15.85 -4.55 1.44
N ASN A 123 14.56 -4.87 1.22
CA ASN A 123 14.02 -6.22 1.40
C ASN A 123 13.65 -6.92 0.08
N GLY A 124 14.40 -6.63 -0.99
CA GLY A 124 14.28 -7.37 -2.26
C GLY A 124 13.01 -7.09 -3.07
N TYR A 125 12.15 -6.16 -2.64
CA TYR A 125 10.98 -5.76 -3.41
C TYR A 125 11.40 -4.94 -4.62
N ASN A 126 10.94 -5.34 -5.81
CA ASN A 126 11.21 -4.61 -7.04
C ASN A 126 10.29 -3.37 -7.19
N ILE A 127 10.46 -2.40 -6.30
CA ILE A 127 9.75 -1.10 -6.35
C ILE A 127 10.78 0.01 -6.58
N PRO A 128 11.12 0.35 -7.84
CA PRO A 128 12.17 1.34 -8.14
C PRO A 128 11.95 2.70 -7.48
N LEU A 129 10.69 3.12 -7.31
CA LEU A 129 10.39 4.36 -6.62
C LEU A 129 10.81 4.32 -5.15
N ALA A 130 10.63 3.20 -4.45
CA ALA A 130 11.00 3.09 -3.04
C ALA A 130 12.50 3.33 -2.86
N ALA A 131 13.33 2.70 -3.69
CA ALA A 131 14.77 2.94 -3.70
C ALA A 131 15.12 4.40 -4.04
N LYS A 132 14.41 5.03 -4.98
CA LYS A 132 14.58 6.46 -5.30
C LYS A 132 14.27 7.36 -4.09
N ILE A 133 13.17 7.10 -3.38
CA ILE A 133 12.74 7.88 -2.21
C ILE A 133 13.71 7.68 -1.04
N ALA A 134 14.10 6.43 -0.74
CA ALA A 134 14.96 6.09 0.40
C ALA A 134 16.31 6.82 0.37
N ARG A 135 16.87 7.07 -0.82
CA ARG A 135 18.17 7.76 -1.01
C ARG A 135 18.19 9.22 -0.53
N TYR A 136 17.03 9.84 -0.27
CA TYR A 136 16.97 11.22 0.22
C TYR A 136 17.14 11.34 1.74
N TYR A 137 17.17 10.24 2.48
CA TYR A 137 17.21 10.25 3.94
C TYR A 137 18.52 9.67 4.44
N SER A 138 19.16 10.39 5.37
CA SER A 138 20.36 9.91 6.05
C SER A 138 20.00 8.81 7.07
N PRO A 139 20.97 8.01 7.53
CA PRO A 139 20.74 7.05 8.62
C PRO A 139 20.16 7.72 9.88
N ASN A 140 20.56 8.95 10.20
CA ASN A 140 20.02 9.69 11.33
C ASN A 140 18.55 10.06 11.14
N ASP A 141 18.16 10.49 9.92
CA ASP A 141 16.76 10.78 9.59
C ASP A 141 15.90 9.53 9.72
N ILE A 142 16.39 8.39 9.22
CA ILE A 142 15.72 7.09 9.31
C ILE A 142 15.54 6.69 10.77
N ASN A 143 16.57 6.82 11.61
CA ASN A 143 16.50 6.51 13.03
C ASN A 143 15.49 7.41 13.77
N ASN A 144 15.43 8.69 13.44
CA ASN A 144 14.44 9.60 14.02
C ASN A 144 13.01 9.23 13.58
N CYS A 145 12.82 8.88 12.31
CA CYS A 145 11.52 8.41 11.82
C CYS A 145 11.11 7.09 12.50
N LYS A 146 12.04 6.16 12.74
CA LYS A 146 11.77 4.92 13.50
C LYS A 146 11.30 5.21 14.93
N LYS A 147 11.90 6.20 15.61
CA LYS A 147 11.44 6.63 16.94
C LYS A 147 10.03 7.23 16.89
N THR A 148 9.71 8.02 15.87
CA THR A 148 8.35 8.51 15.66
C THR A 148 7.39 7.35 15.41
N LEU A 149 7.76 6.39 14.55
CA LEU A 149 6.95 5.21 14.23
C LEU A 149 6.63 4.39 15.48
N GLN A 150 7.63 4.17 16.34
CA GLN A 150 7.44 3.48 17.61
C GLN A 150 6.40 4.20 18.48
N LYS A 151 6.53 5.52 18.66
CA LYS A 151 5.53 6.31 19.42
C LYS A 151 4.13 6.24 18.81
N LEU A 152 4.02 6.26 17.48
CA LEU A 152 2.75 6.12 16.78
C LEU A 152 2.14 4.73 16.94
N ALA A 153 2.97 3.69 17.05
CA ALA A 153 2.53 2.32 17.31
C ALA A 153 2.12 2.11 18.77
N GLU A 154 2.86 2.67 19.72
CA GLU A 154 2.60 2.54 21.16
C GLU A 154 1.44 3.43 21.63
N GLY A 155 1.27 4.63 21.06
CA GLY A 155 0.27 5.63 21.47
C GLY A 155 0.84 6.74 22.37
N GLU A 156 0.03 7.76 22.66
CA GLU A 156 0.47 9.01 23.32
C GLU A 156 0.97 8.85 24.77
N ASP A 157 0.68 7.74 25.44
CA ASP A 157 1.04 7.53 26.85
C ASP A 157 2.40 6.85 27.07
N GLY A 158 3.05 6.28 26.05
CA GLY A 158 4.33 5.57 26.21
C GLY A 158 4.33 4.45 27.28
N LYS A 159 3.15 4.08 27.80
CA LYS A 159 2.95 2.96 28.71
C LYS A 159 3.00 1.73 27.83
N ALA A 160 4.01 0.90 28.05
CA ALA A 160 4.26 -0.36 27.34
C ALA A 160 2.95 -1.12 27.06
N GLY A 161 2.43 -0.94 25.85
CA GLY A 161 1.12 -1.41 25.43
C GLY A 161 0.81 -0.83 24.05
N ALA A 162 0.58 -1.67 23.04
CA ALA A 162 0.26 -1.25 21.68
C ALA A 162 -1.14 -0.63 21.64
N THR A 163 -1.21 0.68 21.91
CA THR A 163 -2.47 1.45 21.92
C THR A 163 -2.61 2.43 20.76
N GLY A 164 -1.59 2.61 19.93
CA GLY A 164 -1.57 3.56 18.81
C GLY A 164 -2.25 3.11 17.51
N ASP A 165 -1.73 3.57 16.37
CA ASP A 165 -2.28 3.33 15.02
C ASP A 165 -1.89 1.96 14.45
N ALA A 166 -2.85 1.24 13.86
CA ALA A 166 -2.64 -0.12 13.34
C ALA A 166 -1.62 -0.21 12.19
N ASN A 167 -1.53 0.80 11.32
CA ASN A 167 -0.54 0.82 10.25
C ASN A 167 0.85 1.11 10.80
N ALA A 168 0.95 1.99 11.81
CA ALA A 168 2.21 2.22 12.53
C ALA A 168 2.69 0.95 13.24
N MET A 169 1.81 0.25 13.96
CA MET A 169 2.10 -1.04 14.60
C MET A 169 2.61 -2.06 13.58
N THR A 170 1.97 -2.13 12.40
CA THR A 170 2.37 -3.08 11.35
C THR A 170 3.75 -2.77 10.80
N LEU A 171 4.06 -1.51 10.45
CA LEU A 171 5.40 -1.21 9.96
C LEU A 171 6.46 -1.31 11.07
N HIS A 172 6.11 -1.00 12.31
CA HIS A 172 7.00 -1.15 13.45
C HIS A 172 7.35 -2.62 13.69
N GLY A 173 6.35 -3.50 13.68
CA GLY A 173 6.53 -4.95 13.74
C GLY A 173 7.49 -5.48 12.68
N LYS A 174 7.46 -4.93 11.45
CA LYS A 174 8.40 -5.36 10.40
C LYS A 174 9.83 -5.00 10.69
N PHE A 175 10.08 -3.83 11.30
CA PHE A 175 11.44 -3.50 11.74
C PHE A 175 11.87 -4.35 12.93
N LEU A 176 10.96 -4.70 13.84
CA LEU A 176 11.26 -5.65 14.93
C LEU A 176 11.60 -7.05 14.40
N GLU A 177 10.91 -7.54 13.37
CA GLU A 177 11.27 -8.79 12.67
C GLU A 177 12.71 -8.74 12.12
N LEU A 178 13.07 -7.64 11.45
CA LEU A 178 14.43 -7.45 10.92
C LEU A 178 15.51 -7.37 12.02
N GLU A 179 15.12 -6.98 13.23
CA GLU A 179 15.96 -6.96 14.43
C GLU A 179 15.95 -8.30 15.19
N GLY A 180 15.22 -9.31 14.71
CA GLY A 180 15.08 -10.61 15.38
C GLY A 180 14.13 -10.63 16.58
N LYS A 181 13.40 -9.55 16.83
CA LYS A 181 12.44 -9.40 17.95
C LYS A 181 11.05 -9.91 17.57
N THR A 182 11.00 -11.17 17.15
CA THR A 182 9.81 -11.84 16.59
C THR A 182 8.60 -11.80 17.53
N GLN A 183 8.79 -11.95 18.85
CA GLN A 183 7.68 -11.94 19.80
C GLN A 183 7.07 -10.54 19.99
N GLU A 184 7.91 -9.50 20.01
CA GLU A 184 7.45 -8.11 20.04
C GLU A 184 6.72 -7.76 18.74
N ALA A 185 7.25 -8.19 17.58
CA ALA A 185 6.58 -8.01 16.29
C ALA A 185 5.19 -8.67 16.27
N ARG A 186 5.09 -9.91 16.78
CA ARG A 186 3.82 -10.64 16.89
C ARG A 186 2.81 -9.88 17.74
N TYR A 187 3.24 -9.33 18.87
CA TYR A 187 2.39 -8.52 19.74
C TYR A 187 1.80 -7.31 19.00
N PHE A 188 2.63 -6.56 18.26
CA PHE A 188 2.15 -5.42 17.48
C PHE A 188 1.20 -5.82 16.35
N TYR A 189 1.45 -6.95 15.66
CA TYR A 189 0.55 -7.42 14.60
C TYR A 189 -0.80 -7.86 15.11
N ASP A 190 -0.84 -8.60 16.21
CA ASP A 190 -2.08 -9.03 16.85
C ASP A 190 -2.95 -7.80 17.20
N LYS A 191 -2.34 -6.78 17.82
CA LYS A 191 -3.01 -5.52 18.15
C LYS A 191 -3.38 -4.67 16.94
N ALA A 192 -2.56 -4.69 15.89
CA ALA A 192 -2.88 -4.00 14.65
C ALA A 192 -4.12 -4.60 13.97
N VAL A 193 -4.27 -5.93 13.94
CA VAL A 193 -5.47 -6.59 13.40
C VAL A 193 -6.72 -6.23 14.22
N GLU A 194 -6.62 -6.23 15.55
CA GLU A 194 -7.74 -5.86 16.43
C GLU A 194 -8.22 -4.40 16.23
N LYS A 195 -7.28 -3.47 16.00
CA LYS A 195 -7.55 -2.03 15.95
C LYS A 195 -7.74 -1.44 14.56
N TYR A 196 -7.56 -2.23 13.51
CA TYR A 196 -7.54 -1.70 12.15
C TYR A 196 -8.84 -0.96 11.81
N ASP A 197 -8.71 0.29 11.35
CA ASP A 197 -9.86 1.07 10.87
C ASP A 197 -10.24 0.63 9.46
N LEU A 198 -11.43 0.05 9.32
CA LEU A 198 -11.98 -0.40 8.04
C LEU A 198 -12.62 0.75 7.23
N LYS A 199 -12.68 1.97 7.78
CA LYS A 199 -13.24 3.12 7.06
C LYS A 199 -12.33 3.51 5.91
N VAL A 200 -12.93 3.60 4.73
CA VAL A 200 -12.26 4.15 3.54
C VAL A 200 -12.28 5.67 3.64
N HIS A 201 -11.10 6.26 3.81
CA HIS A 201 -10.92 7.70 3.82
C HIS A 201 -10.55 8.17 2.42
N ARG A 202 -11.31 9.11 1.86
CA ARG A 202 -11.08 9.59 0.50
C ARG A 202 -9.70 10.24 0.38
N GLY A 203 -8.85 9.71 -0.49
CA GLY A 203 -7.51 10.25 -0.73
C GLY A 203 -6.51 9.96 0.39
N TYR A 204 -6.87 9.11 1.37
CA TYR A 204 -6.00 8.67 2.44
C TYR A 204 -5.97 7.13 2.54
N PRO A 205 -4.79 6.49 2.49
CA PRO A 205 -3.50 7.08 2.15
C PRO A 205 -3.53 7.73 0.76
N HIS A 206 -2.62 8.68 0.51
CA HIS A 206 -2.55 9.33 -0.81
C HIS A 206 -2.35 8.25 -1.90
N PRO A 207 -3.12 8.23 -3.01
CA PRO A 207 -3.06 7.14 -4.00
C PRO A 207 -1.69 6.91 -4.64
N MET A 208 -0.83 7.94 -4.61
CA MET A 208 0.55 7.85 -5.11
C MET A 208 1.60 7.45 -4.05
N ALA A 209 1.18 7.23 -2.80
CA ALA A 209 2.02 6.73 -1.73
C ALA A 209 2.55 5.33 -2.06
N LEU A 210 3.59 4.91 -1.36
CA LEU A 210 4.00 3.51 -1.39
C LEU A 210 2.94 2.65 -0.70
N PRO A 211 2.75 1.39 -1.14
CA PRO A 211 1.73 0.52 -0.56
C PRO A 211 2.02 0.29 0.92
N TRP A 212 0.97 0.34 1.74
CA TRP A 212 1.08 0.01 3.15
C TRP A 212 0.92 -1.49 3.33
N LEU A 213 1.70 -2.04 4.26
CA LEU A 213 1.58 -3.44 4.63
C LEU A 213 0.30 -3.63 5.43
N THR A 214 -0.48 -4.64 5.09
CA THR A 214 -1.71 -4.95 5.82
C THR A 214 -1.39 -5.76 7.09
N PRO A 215 -2.01 -5.43 8.24
CA PRO A 215 -1.72 -6.10 9.50
C PRO A 215 -1.92 -7.62 9.46
N TRP A 216 -3.01 -8.09 8.84
CA TRP A 216 -3.33 -9.51 8.78
C TRP A 216 -2.32 -10.29 7.94
N MET A 217 -1.83 -9.73 6.83
CA MET A 217 -0.81 -10.40 6.02
C MET A 217 0.55 -10.40 6.70
N ALA A 218 0.89 -9.31 7.39
CA ALA A 218 2.10 -9.26 8.23
C ALA A 218 2.04 -10.31 9.34
N PHE A 219 0.91 -10.41 10.04
CA PHE A 219 0.66 -11.42 11.07
C PHE A 219 0.77 -12.85 10.51
N VAL A 220 0.06 -13.16 9.43
CA VAL A 220 0.03 -14.49 8.82
C VAL A 220 1.42 -14.91 8.35
N SER A 221 2.17 -14.00 7.73
CA SER A 221 3.55 -14.26 7.31
C SER A 221 4.44 -14.63 8.49
N LEU A 222 4.35 -13.87 9.60
CA LEU A 222 5.12 -14.13 10.80
C LEU A 222 4.71 -15.45 11.47
N GLU A 223 3.40 -15.72 11.57
CA GLU A 223 2.87 -16.90 12.25
C GLU A 223 3.24 -18.18 11.51
N ARG A 224 3.26 -18.16 10.18
CA ARG A 224 3.71 -19.29 9.35
C ARG A 224 5.20 -19.56 9.45
N SER A 225 6.02 -18.56 9.77
CA SER A 225 7.47 -18.73 9.92
C SER A 225 7.88 -19.29 11.28
N GLN A 226 6.92 -19.53 12.18
CA GLN A 226 7.18 -20.06 13.51
C GLN A 226 7.40 -21.57 13.45
N PRO A 227 8.17 -22.16 14.39
CA PRO A 227 8.32 -23.61 14.48
C PRO A 227 6.98 -24.33 14.62
N GLU A 228 6.05 -23.74 15.39
CA GLU A 228 4.70 -24.25 15.61
C GLU A 228 3.66 -23.18 15.22
N PRO A 229 3.27 -23.10 13.94
CA PRO A 229 2.29 -22.12 13.45
C PRO A 229 0.91 -22.34 14.07
N SER A 230 0.29 -21.28 14.61
CA SER A 230 -1.10 -21.35 15.03
C SER A 230 -2.06 -21.25 13.84
N HIS A 231 -2.50 -22.40 13.31
CA HIS A 231 -3.49 -22.46 12.23
C HIS A 231 -4.78 -21.71 12.56
N ALA A 232 -5.22 -21.75 13.82
CA ALA A 232 -6.41 -21.04 14.27
C ALA A 232 -6.26 -19.51 14.15
N LYS A 233 -5.13 -18.96 14.62
CA LYS A 233 -4.85 -17.53 14.52
C LYS A 233 -4.63 -17.08 13.07
N ILE A 234 -3.92 -17.89 12.27
CA ILE A 234 -3.76 -17.65 10.83
C ILE A 234 -5.13 -17.53 10.16
N LYS A 235 -6.01 -18.49 10.41
CA LYS A 235 -7.36 -18.50 9.84
C LYS A 235 -8.15 -17.26 10.28
N GLN A 236 -8.12 -16.92 11.57
CA GLN A 236 -8.80 -15.74 12.10
C GLN A 236 -8.33 -14.44 11.45
N ALA A 237 -7.01 -14.25 11.28
CA ALA A 237 -6.45 -13.08 10.63
C ALA A 237 -6.85 -13.01 9.14
N LEU A 238 -6.82 -14.15 8.43
CA LEU A 238 -7.28 -14.24 7.05
C LEU A 238 -8.78 -13.97 6.90
N GLU A 239 -9.62 -14.47 7.81
CA GLU A 239 -11.05 -14.17 7.83
C GLU A 239 -11.31 -12.67 8.07
N PHE A 240 -10.54 -12.02 8.94
CA PHE A 240 -10.62 -10.57 9.11
C PHE A 240 -10.25 -9.84 7.80
N GLY A 241 -9.07 -10.14 7.24
CA GLY A 241 -8.60 -9.49 6.01
C GLY A 241 -9.53 -9.69 4.83
N ALA A 242 -9.99 -10.92 4.61
CA ALA A 242 -10.88 -11.26 3.51
C ALA A 242 -12.29 -10.73 3.72
N LEU A 243 -12.95 -11.13 4.82
CA LEU A 243 -14.40 -10.95 4.97
C LEU A 243 -14.78 -9.57 5.53
N LYS A 244 -13.85 -8.86 6.19
CA LYS A 244 -14.11 -7.53 6.73
C LYS A 244 -13.36 -6.42 5.98
N ALA A 245 -12.11 -6.66 5.59
CA ALA A 245 -11.29 -5.67 4.89
C ALA A 245 -11.31 -5.80 3.35
N ASP A 246 -11.98 -6.82 2.81
CA ASP A 246 -12.10 -7.10 1.38
C ASP A 246 -10.74 -7.25 0.66
N ASP A 247 -9.73 -7.76 1.37
CA ASP A 247 -8.37 -7.87 0.87
C ASP A 247 -8.20 -9.05 -0.10
N PRO A 248 -7.78 -8.80 -1.36
CA PRO A 248 -7.69 -9.85 -2.39
C PRO A 248 -6.72 -10.97 -2.03
N LEU A 249 -5.59 -10.63 -1.42
CA LEU A 249 -4.58 -11.61 -1.02
C LEU A 249 -5.07 -12.47 0.16
N ALA A 250 -5.75 -11.87 1.14
CA ALA A 250 -6.38 -12.61 2.23
C ALA A 250 -7.47 -13.56 1.72
N TYR A 251 -8.31 -13.15 0.76
CA TYR A 251 -9.28 -14.05 0.13
C TYR A 251 -8.60 -15.24 -0.53
N TYR A 252 -7.56 -14.99 -1.33
CA TYR A 252 -6.81 -16.04 -2.00
C TYR A 252 -6.25 -17.05 -0.99
N GLN A 253 -5.57 -16.56 0.05
CA GLN A 253 -5.00 -17.43 1.07
C GLN A 253 -6.07 -18.14 1.90
N LEU A 254 -7.19 -17.50 2.21
CA LEU A 254 -8.30 -18.17 2.90
C LEU A 254 -8.93 -19.26 2.04
N ALA A 255 -8.99 -19.07 0.71
CA ALA A 255 -9.42 -20.08 -0.24
C ALA A 255 -8.49 -21.30 -0.22
N THR A 256 -7.17 -21.10 -0.18
CA THR A 256 -6.19 -22.20 -0.12
C THR A 256 -6.25 -23.03 1.17
N LEU A 257 -6.92 -22.54 2.22
CA LEU A 257 -7.20 -23.33 3.43
C LEU A 257 -8.45 -24.21 3.30
N GLN A 258 -9.26 -24.00 2.25
CA GLN A 258 -10.44 -24.81 1.98
C GLN A 258 -10.08 -26.03 1.14
N GLN A 259 -10.92 -27.07 1.21
CA GLN A 259 -10.88 -28.11 0.20
C GLN A 259 -11.22 -27.48 -1.17
N GLU A 260 -10.33 -27.68 -2.14
CA GLU A 260 -10.53 -27.20 -3.50
C GLU A 260 -11.85 -27.71 -4.09
N LYS A 261 -12.41 -26.97 -5.05
CA LYS A 261 -13.63 -27.35 -5.80
C LYS A 261 -14.86 -27.51 -4.91
N THR A 262 -14.88 -26.79 -3.78
CA THR A 262 -16.07 -26.60 -2.95
C THR A 262 -16.71 -25.25 -3.24
N PRO A 263 -18.01 -25.05 -2.93
CA PRO A 263 -18.66 -23.75 -3.08
C PRO A 263 -17.93 -22.62 -2.35
N THR A 264 -17.44 -22.87 -1.13
CA THR A 264 -16.71 -21.89 -0.32
C THR A 264 -15.37 -21.52 -0.94
N TRP A 265 -14.60 -22.53 -1.38
CA TRP A 265 -13.36 -22.29 -2.12
C TRP A 265 -13.61 -21.43 -3.36
N LEU A 266 -14.63 -21.78 -4.17
CA LEU A 266 -14.94 -21.06 -5.40
C LEU A 266 -15.37 -19.61 -5.11
N ALA A 267 -16.15 -19.38 -4.05
CA ALA A 267 -16.59 -18.05 -3.65
C ALA A 267 -15.41 -17.14 -3.28
N TYR A 268 -14.49 -17.63 -2.44
CA TYR A 268 -13.31 -16.86 -2.03
C TYR A 268 -12.33 -16.65 -3.18
N MET A 269 -12.10 -17.67 -4.01
CA MET A 269 -11.22 -17.55 -5.16
C MET A 269 -11.77 -16.55 -6.19
N ASN A 270 -13.08 -16.55 -6.45
CA ASN A 270 -13.73 -15.54 -7.30
C ASN A 270 -13.60 -14.13 -6.73
N LYS A 271 -13.76 -13.96 -5.42
CA LYS A 271 -13.56 -12.65 -4.77
C LYS A 271 -12.12 -12.16 -4.94
N ALA A 272 -11.12 -13.00 -4.68
CA ALA A 272 -9.72 -12.66 -4.90
C ALA A 272 -9.45 -12.26 -6.37
N ALA A 273 -9.89 -13.06 -7.33
CA ALA A 273 -9.68 -12.82 -8.75
C ALA A 273 -10.39 -11.55 -9.24
N ALA A 274 -11.66 -11.36 -8.87
CA ALA A 274 -12.43 -10.17 -9.23
C ALA A 274 -11.84 -8.88 -8.65
N SER A 275 -11.18 -8.97 -7.49
CA SER A 275 -10.44 -7.87 -6.86
C SER A 275 -9.00 -7.71 -7.37
N GLY A 276 -8.61 -8.42 -8.43
CA GLY A 276 -7.32 -8.22 -9.10
C GLY A 276 -6.20 -9.19 -8.73
N HIS A 277 -6.47 -10.23 -7.93
CA HIS A 277 -5.43 -11.19 -7.53
C HIS A 277 -5.05 -12.12 -8.70
N VAL A 278 -3.87 -11.91 -9.27
CA VAL A 278 -3.41 -12.55 -10.51
C VAL A 278 -3.36 -14.09 -10.40
N GLU A 279 -2.82 -14.63 -9.32
CA GLU A 279 -2.77 -16.09 -9.10
C GLU A 279 -4.17 -16.72 -8.97
N ALA A 280 -5.12 -15.96 -8.42
CA ALA A 280 -6.49 -16.43 -8.26
C ALA A 280 -7.20 -16.46 -9.63
N MET A 281 -6.92 -15.48 -10.49
CA MET A 281 -7.40 -15.48 -11.88
C MET A 281 -6.87 -16.72 -12.61
N TYR A 282 -5.57 -17.00 -12.52
CA TYR A 282 -4.97 -18.19 -13.13
C TYR A 282 -5.62 -19.48 -12.61
N THR A 283 -5.71 -19.61 -11.28
CA THR A 283 -6.32 -20.78 -10.63
C THR A 283 -7.78 -21.00 -11.07
N LEU A 284 -8.58 -19.93 -11.17
CA LEU A 284 -9.95 -20.01 -11.69
C LEU A 284 -9.97 -20.40 -13.17
N GLY A 285 -9.05 -19.86 -13.97
CA GLY A 285 -8.90 -20.21 -15.38
C GLY A 285 -8.79 -21.71 -15.58
N LYS A 286 -7.84 -22.34 -14.87
CA LYS A 286 -7.64 -23.79 -14.84
C LYS A 286 -8.89 -24.53 -14.40
N PHE A 287 -9.48 -24.10 -13.30
CA PHE A 287 -10.68 -24.73 -12.75
C PHE A 287 -11.84 -24.75 -13.75
N TYR A 288 -12.15 -23.62 -14.37
CA TYR A 288 -13.26 -23.50 -15.31
C TYR A 288 -13.03 -24.28 -16.62
N ILE A 289 -11.78 -24.34 -17.10
CA ILE A 289 -11.42 -25.18 -18.26
C ILE A 289 -11.64 -26.66 -17.92
N SER A 290 -11.10 -27.14 -16.80
CA SER A 290 -11.26 -28.55 -16.40
C SER A 290 -12.71 -28.94 -16.18
N VAL A 291 -13.53 -28.05 -15.62
CA VAL A 291 -14.98 -28.29 -15.48
C VAL A 291 -15.66 -28.38 -16.83
N GLY A 292 -15.29 -27.54 -17.81
CA GLY A 292 -15.85 -27.62 -19.16
C GLY A 292 -15.46 -28.89 -19.92
N GLU A 293 -14.25 -29.40 -19.68
CA GLU A 293 -13.77 -30.67 -20.27
C GLU A 293 -14.44 -31.90 -19.64
N GLN A 294 -14.65 -31.90 -18.32
CA GLN A 294 -15.20 -33.04 -17.58
C GLN A 294 -16.14 -32.64 -16.44
N PRO A 295 -17.39 -32.20 -16.72
CA PRO A 295 -18.27 -31.59 -15.71
C PRO A 295 -18.62 -32.50 -14.52
N SER A 296 -18.93 -33.77 -14.78
CA SER A 296 -19.49 -34.70 -13.79
C SER A 296 -18.44 -35.45 -12.95
N SER A 297 -17.17 -35.47 -13.38
CA SER A 297 -16.06 -36.05 -12.59
C SER A 297 -15.38 -35.01 -11.70
N TYR A 298 -15.53 -33.72 -12.03
CA TYR A 298 -14.76 -32.64 -11.42
C TYR A 298 -15.50 -31.91 -10.29
N LEU A 299 -16.83 -31.93 -10.30
CA LEU A 299 -17.67 -31.31 -9.28
C LEU A 299 -18.33 -32.37 -8.38
N LYS A 300 -18.44 -32.07 -7.08
CA LYS A 300 -19.27 -32.88 -6.18
C LYS A 300 -20.75 -32.69 -6.55
N ALA A 301 -21.55 -33.76 -6.46
CA ALA A 301 -22.95 -33.79 -6.94
C ALA A 301 -23.86 -32.66 -6.40
N ASN A 302 -23.66 -32.23 -5.15
CA ASN A 302 -24.41 -31.12 -4.55
C ASN A 302 -23.97 -29.73 -5.05
N PHE A 303 -22.73 -29.60 -5.52
CA PHE A 303 -22.19 -28.37 -6.06
C PHE A 303 -22.50 -28.22 -7.56
N GLU A 304 -22.54 -29.34 -8.28
CA GLU A 304 -22.78 -29.39 -9.73
C GLU A 304 -24.08 -28.66 -10.14
N LYS A 305 -25.19 -28.88 -9.43
CA LYS A 305 -26.47 -28.21 -9.74
C LYS A 305 -26.38 -26.68 -9.60
N ALA A 306 -25.79 -26.20 -8.51
CA ALA A 306 -25.63 -24.78 -8.26
C ALA A 306 -24.67 -24.14 -9.27
N PHE A 307 -23.58 -24.84 -9.60
CA PHE A 307 -22.62 -24.42 -10.61
C PHE A 307 -23.26 -24.30 -11.99
N ASN A 308 -23.98 -25.33 -12.44
CA ASN A 308 -24.66 -25.33 -13.73
C ASN A 308 -25.70 -24.21 -13.83
N PHE A 309 -26.41 -23.91 -12.73
CA PHE A 309 -27.33 -22.77 -12.68
C PHE A 309 -26.61 -21.42 -12.88
N MET A 310 -25.45 -21.22 -12.25
CA MET A 310 -24.66 -19.99 -12.43
C MET A 310 -24.11 -19.86 -13.86
N MET A 311 -23.68 -20.99 -14.45
CA MET A 311 -23.08 -21.02 -15.78
C MET A 311 -24.11 -20.97 -16.92
N TYR A 312 -25.37 -21.33 -16.67
CA TYR A 312 -26.43 -21.27 -17.69
C TYR A 312 -26.60 -19.87 -18.31
N ARG A 313 -26.29 -18.81 -17.56
CA ARG A 313 -26.38 -17.41 -18.02
C ARG A 313 -25.07 -16.85 -18.61
N LYS A 314 -24.04 -17.68 -18.73
CA LYS A 314 -22.73 -17.27 -19.24
C LYS A 314 -22.55 -17.80 -20.65
N ASP A 315 -22.44 -16.89 -21.61
CA ASP A 315 -22.18 -17.22 -23.00
C ASP A 315 -20.85 -17.99 -23.11
N GLY A 316 -20.83 -19.05 -23.93
CA GLY A 316 -19.64 -19.87 -24.15
C GLY A 316 -19.32 -20.91 -23.07
N GLY A 317 -20.08 -20.94 -21.96
CA GLY A 317 -19.94 -21.97 -20.91
C GLY A 317 -18.64 -21.89 -20.09
N PRO A 318 -18.33 -22.93 -19.28
CA PRO A 318 -17.20 -22.92 -18.35
C PRO A 318 -15.85 -22.71 -19.02
N SER A 319 -15.53 -23.42 -20.10
CA SER A 319 -14.23 -23.29 -20.77
C SER A 319 -13.98 -21.87 -21.29
N HIS A 320 -15.02 -21.20 -21.82
CA HIS A 320 -14.88 -19.82 -22.29
C HIS A 320 -14.55 -18.86 -21.14
N LEU A 321 -15.27 -18.96 -20.02
CA LEU A 321 -14.97 -18.18 -18.82
C LEU A 321 -13.56 -18.47 -18.27
N GLY A 322 -13.10 -19.73 -18.37
CA GLY A 322 -11.73 -20.10 -18.02
C GLY A 322 -10.69 -19.39 -18.87
N ILE A 323 -10.90 -19.30 -20.18
CA ILE A 323 -10.03 -18.55 -21.11
C ILE A 323 -10.02 -17.05 -20.77
N GLU A 324 -11.16 -16.45 -20.43
CA GLU A 324 -11.23 -15.05 -20.01
C GLU A 324 -10.37 -14.79 -18.76
N TRP A 325 -10.43 -15.69 -17.78
CA TRP A 325 -9.63 -15.60 -16.55
C TRP A 325 -8.14 -15.80 -16.80
N LEU A 326 -7.75 -16.77 -17.64
CA LEU A 326 -6.36 -16.91 -18.07
C LEU A 326 -5.86 -15.64 -18.77
N ARG A 327 -6.68 -15.02 -19.61
CA ARG A 327 -6.31 -13.77 -20.30
C ARG A 327 -6.13 -12.63 -19.31
N ALA A 328 -7.04 -12.50 -18.33
CA ALA A 328 -6.91 -11.52 -17.26
C ALA A 328 -5.63 -11.76 -16.44
N ALA A 329 -5.32 -13.02 -16.10
CA ALA A 329 -4.09 -13.38 -15.40
C ALA A 329 -2.84 -13.01 -16.23
N GLY A 330 -2.85 -13.31 -17.52
CA GLY A 330 -1.76 -12.96 -18.44
C GLY A 330 -1.55 -11.45 -18.57
N LEU A 331 -2.63 -10.66 -18.68
CA LEU A 331 -2.58 -9.19 -18.63
C LEU A 331 -2.07 -8.68 -17.27
N GLY A 332 -2.33 -9.41 -16.20
CA GLY A 332 -1.79 -9.17 -14.86
C GLY A 332 -0.31 -9.58 -14.69
N GLY A 333 0.32 -10.15 -15.73
CA GLY A 333 1.73 -10.55 -15.72
C GLY A 333 1.97 -12.02 -15.35
N HIS A 334 0.93 -12.86 -15.28
CA HIS A 334 1.11 -14.30 -15.06
C HIS A 334 1.66 -15.00 -16.31
N ARG A 335 2.93 -15.37 -16.29
CA ARG A 335 3.62 -15.92 -17.47
C ARG A 335 3.01 -17.24 -17.94
N GLU A 336 2.77 -18.17 -17.02
CA GLU A 336 2.20 -19.49 -17.38
C GLU A 336 0.80 -19.35 -18.00
N ALA A 337 0.04 -18.31 -17.62
CA ALA A 337 -1.28 -18.09 -18.20
C ALA A 337 -1.19 -17.62 -19.66
N LEU A 338 -0.14 -16.86 -20.01
CA LEU A 338 0.15 -16.48 -21.39
C LEU A 338 0.60 -17.69 -22.21
N ASP A 339 1.44 -18.54 -21.62
CA ASP A 339 1.94 -19.76 -22.27
C ASP A 339 0.80 -20.75 -22.54
N GLU A 340 -0.20 -20.85 -21.65
CA GLU A 340 -1.40 -21.68 -21.85
C GLU A 340 -2.40 -21.12 -22.89
N LEU A 341 -2.29 -19.84 -23.24
CA LEU A 341 -3.16 -19.19 -24.24
C LEU A 341 -2.56 -19.13 -25.65
N ALA A 342 -1.26 -19.42 -25.77
CA ALA A 342 -0.51 -19.43 -27.02
C ALA A 342 -0.69 -20.76 -27.76
#